data_AF-I0L3F7-F1
#
_entry.id   AF-I0L3F7-F1
#
_cell.length_a   1.000
_cell.length_b   1.000
_cell.length_c   1.000
_cell.angle_alpha   90.00
_cell.angle_beta   90.00
_cell.angle_gamma   90.00
#
_symmetry.space_group_name_H-M   'P 1'
#
loop_
_entity.id
_entity.type
_entity.pdbx_description
1 polymer ?
#
loop_
_entity_poly.entity_id
_entity_poly.type
_entity_poly.pdbx_seq_one_letter_code
_entity_poly.pdbx_strand_id
1 'polypeptide(L)'
;MMQTSDASAPSRTPPSPRWARRAGHVAWIAPVLGFIPLHVPWILGIPLFAHADPFDEWYHGRDPGVGDHPVDGFLGLPAGAFYLGLLCVLAGLGGVLALGLISDWGLTFPRWVPLLRGRRVPPWVPLTPTVLGSALMIGYSVTLPWQFATDLAQSSADDIFTPTGVLIGLPLLLAWAVALPLAGWSYYRRTRVAR
;
A
#
# COMPACT_ATOMS: atom_id res chain seq x y z
N MET A 1 27.97 -52.52 -10.83
CA MET A 1 28.18 -51.39 -9.90
C MET A 1 28.27 -50.13 -10.74
N MET A 2 27.17 -49.40 -10.90
CA MET A 2 27.19 -48.07 -11.52
C MET A 2 25.99 -47.29 -10.96
N GLN A 3 26.30 -46.52 -9.92
CA GLN A 3 25.39 -45.61 -9.22
C GLN A 3 25.36 -44.33 -10.07
N THR A 4 24.31 -44.14 -10.87
CA THR A 4 24.09 -42.85 -11.52
C THR A 4 23.57 -41.89 -10.45
N SER A 5 24.43 -40.94 -10.08
CA SER A 5 24.15 -39.86 -9.14
C SER A 5 22.85 -39.15 -9.50
N ASP A 6 21.95 -39.08 -8.51
CA ASP A 6 20.77 -38.22 -8.52
C ASP A 6 21.17 -36.80 -8.91
N ALA A 7 20.76 -36.39 -10.11
CA ALA A 7 20.77 -34.99 -10.50
C ALA A 7 19.83 -34.24 -9.55
N SER A 8 20.42 -33.44 -8.68
CA SER A 8 19.73 -32.54 -7.76
C SER A 8 18.69 -31.70 -8.49
N ALA A 9 17.42 -32.10 -8.35
CA ALA A 9 16.30 -31.32 -8.83
C ALA A 9 16.42 -29.89 -8.26
N PRO A 10 16.31 -28.83 -9.07
CA PRO A 10 16.29 -27.48 -8.52
C PRO A 10 15.12 -27.42 -7.55
N SER A 11 15.37 -27.02 -6.30
CA SER A 11 14.36 -26.87 -5.26
C SER A 11 13.28 -25.89 -5.74
N ARG A 12 12.26 -26.39 -6.43
CA ARG A 12 11.11 -25.60 -6.88
C ARG A 12 10.34 -25.28 -5.62
N THR A 13 10.50 -24.05 -5.12
CA THR A 13 9.64 -23.54 -4.07
C THR A 13 8.20 -23.78 -4.50
N PRO A 14 7.36 -24.41 -3.65
CA PRO A 14 6.01 -24.75 -4.05
C PRO A 14 5.24 -23.47 -4.44
N PRO A 15 4.46 -23.52 -5.54
CA PRO A 15 3.72 -22.35 -6.02
C PRO A 15 2.75 -21.85 -4.95
N SER A 16 2.58 -20.53 -4.86
CA SER A 16 1.64 -19.93 -3.90
C SER A 16 0.22 -20.48 -4.10
N PRO A 17 -0.50 -20.84 -3.03
CA PRO A 17 -1.89 -21.30 -3.11
C PRO A 17 -2.79 -20.23 -3.74
N ARG A 18 -3.92 -20.65 -4.33
CA ARG A 18 -4.81 -19.76 -5.12
C ARG A 18 -5.33 -18.57 -4.30
N TRP A 19 -5.61 -18.75 -3.01
CA TRP A 19 -6.05 -17.67 -2.12
C TRP A 19 -4.95 -16.62 -1.91
N ALA A 20 -3.69 -17.03 -1.77
CA ALA A 20 -2.56 -16.14 -1.55
C ALA A 20 -2.27 -15.29 -2.79
N ARG A 21 -2.42 -15.88 -3.99
CA ARG A 21 -2.34 -15.12 -5.25
C ARG A 21 -3.45 -14.09 -5.35
N ARG A 22 -4.69 -14.47 -5.02
CA ARG A 22 -5.82 -13.53 -4.99
C ARG A 22 -5.54 -12.38 -4.00
N ALA A 23 -5.11 -12.70 -2.78
CA ALA A 23 -4.75 -11.70 -1.79
C ALA A 23 -3.62 -10.77 -2.28
N GLY A 24 -2.54 -11.30 -2.86
CA GLY A 24 -1.48 -10.46 -3.41
C GLY A 24 -1.92 -9.60 -4.59
N HIS A 25 -2.79 -10.10 -5.47
CA HIS A 25 -3.37 -9.28 -6.53
C HIS A 25 -4.27 -8.17 -5.97
N VAL A 26 -5.10 -8.46 -4.97
CA VAL A 26 -5.90 -7.42 -4.29
C VAL A 26 -4.99 -6.39 -3.62
N ALA A 27 -3.94 -6.84 -2.94
CA ALA A 27 -2.94 -5.98 -2.28
C ALA A 27 -2.10 -5.14 -3.25
N TRP A 28 -2.08 -5.52 -4.54
CA TRP A 28 -1.49 -4.74 -5.63
C TRP A 28 -2.51 -3.80 -6.30
N ILE A 29 -3.69 -4.30 -6.65
CA ILE A 29 -4.75 -3.56 -7.35
C ILE A 29 -5.30 -2.44 -6.48
N ALA A 30 -5.59 -2.68 -5.21
CA ALA A 30 -6.19 -1.69 -4.32
C ALA A 30 -5.36 -0.39 -4.23
N PRO A 31 -4.04 -0.42 -3.96
CA PRO A 31 -3.24 0.79 -3.95
C PRO A 31 -2.97 1.33 -5.36
N VAL A 32 -2.65 0.48 -6.35
CA VAL A 32 -2.16 0.95 -7.65
C VAL A 32 -3.27 1.44 -8.57
N LEU A 33 -4.40 0.71 -8.61
CA LEU A 33 -5.52 1.02 -9.50
C LEU A 33 -6.72 1.62 -8.77
N GLY A 34 -6.78 1.46 -7.45
CA GLY A 34 -7.81 2.10 -6.63
C GLY A 34 -7.35 3.44 -6.08
N PHE A 35 -6.33 3.42 -5.22
CA PHE A 35 -5.86 4.61 -4.50
C PHE A 35 -5.23 5.64 -5.46
N ILE A 36 -4.20 5.27 -6.24
CA ILE A 36 -3.46 6.25 -7.05
C ILE A 36 -4.39 7.04 -8.01
N PRO A 37 -5.24 6.42 -8.85
CA PRO A 37 -6.07 7.18 -9.79
C PRO A 37 -7.06 8.11 -9.11
N LEU A 38 -7.56 7.75 -7.93
CA LEU A 38 -8.47 8.59 -7.14
C LEU A 38 -7.77 9.84 -6.59
N HIS A 39 -6.47 9.74 -6.27
CA HIS A 39 -5.70 10.82 -5.67
C HIS A 39 -4.95 11.68 -6.72
N VAL A 40 -4.82 11.24 -7.97
CA VAL A 40 -4.22 12.06 -9.05
C VAL A 40 -4.95 13.41 -9.23
N PRO A 41 -6.29 13.48 -9.30
CA PRO A 41 -7.00 14.76 -9.34
C PRO A 41 -6.64 15.67 -8.16
N TRP A 42 -6.55 15.12 -6.95
CA TRP A 42 -6.20 15.90 -5.75
C TRP A 42 -4.76 16.41 -5.79
N ILE A 43 -3.81 15.64 -6.32
CA ILE A 43 -2.42 16.10 -6.56
C ILE A 43 -2.39 17.28 -7.53
N LEU A 44 -3.33 17.34 -8.48
CA LEU A 44 -3.47 18.43 -9.45
C LEU A 44 -4.30 19.61 -8.90
N GLY A 45 -4.75 19.56 -7.64
CA GLY A 45 -5.59 20.60 -7.03
C GLY A 45 -7.06 20.55 -7.43
N ILE A 46 -7.53 19.43 -7.99
CA ILE A 46 -8.95 19.25 -8.38
C ILE A 46 -9.70 18.60 -7.21
N PRO A 47 -10.69 19.24 -6.57
CA PRO A 47 -11.41 18.74 -5.40
C PRO A 47 -12.44 17.66 -5.75
N LEU A 48 -12.00 16.55 -6.35
CA LEU A 48 -12.88 15.43 -6.73
C LEU A 48 -13.45 14.76 -5.46
N PHE A 49 -14.78 14.71 -5.29
CA PHE A 49 -15.41 14.19 -4.07
C PHE A 49 -14.99 14.91 -2.77
N ALA A 50 -14.57 16.18 -2.87
CA ALA A 50 -14.20 17.04 -1.76
C ALA A 50 -14.96 18.36 -1.83
N HIS A 51 -15.14 19.04 -0.70
CA HIS A 51 -15.66 20.40 -0.65
C HIS A 51 -14.55 21.36 -1.10
N ALA A 52 -14.85 22.29 -2.02
CA ALA A 52 -13.83 23.09 -2.69
C ALA A 52 -13.04 23.99 -1.73
N ASP A 53 -13.72 24.71 -0.84
CA ASP A 53 -13.07 25.68 0.05
C ASP A 53 -12.21 24.98 1.12
N PRO A 54 -12.72 23.99 1.89
CA PRO A 54 -11.89 23.26 2.85
C PRO A 54 -10.75 22.47 2.18
N PHE A 55 -10.97 21.96 0.96
CA PHE A 55 -9.91 21.29 0.21
C PHE A 55 -8.80 22.26 -0.19
N ASP A 56 -9.11 23.47 -0.64
CA ASP A 56 -8.12 24.47 -1.02
C ASP A 56 -7.25 24.88 0.17
N GLU A 57 -7.88 25.11 1.33
CA GLU A 57 -7.19 25.40 2.58
C GLU A 57 -6.24 24.26 2.97
N TRP A 58 -6.72 23.02 2.99
CA TRP A 58 -5.88 21.85 3.26
C TRP A 58 -4.75 21.67 2.23
N TYR A 59 -5.05 21.86 0.94
CA TYR A 59 -4.10 21.68 -0.16
C TYR A 59 -2.92 22.66 -0.06
N HIS A 60 -3.19 23.86 0.43
CA HIS A 60 -2.18 24.89 0.73
C HIS A 60 -1.62 24.82 2.15
N GLY A 61 -2.10 23.91 3.00
CA GLY A 61 -1.62 23.75 4.38
C GLY A 61 -2.07 24.86 5.33
N ARG A 62 -3.30 25.36 5.16
CA ARG A 62 -3.93 26.44 5.95
C ARG A 62 -5.16 26.00 6.75
N ASP A 63 -5.36 24.69 6.89
CA ASP A 63 -6.48 24.08 7.59
C ASP A 63 -6.45 24.38 9.12
N PRO A 64 -7.59 24.62 9.81
CA PRO A 64 -7.64 24.97 11.24
C PRO A 64 -7.01 23.96 12.21
N GLY A 65 -6.63 22.75 11.76
CA GLY A 65 -5.91 21.74 12.55
C GLY A 65 -4.42 21.56 12.19
N VAL A 66 -3.95 22.15 11.09
CA VAL A 66 -2.60 21.96 10.54
C VAL A 66 -1.67 23.13 10.88
N GLY A 67 -2.25 24.31 11.17
CA GLY A 67 -1.53 25.54 11.49
C GLY A 67 -1.07 26.29 10.24
N ASP A 68 -0.84 27.59 10.34
CA ASP A 68 -0.31 28.39 9.23
C ASP A 68 1.11 27.94 8.91
N HIS A 69 1.28 27.15 7.85
CA HIS A 69 2.60 26.82 7.36
C HIS A 69 3.22 28.06 6.69
N PRO A 70 4.42 28.52 7.10
CA PRO A 70 5.06 29.72 6.55
C PRO A 70 5.53 29.55 5.10
N VAL A 71 5.37 28.35 4.53
CA VAL A 71 5.74 28.01 3.17
C VAL A 71 4.54 27.36 2.49
N ASP A 72 4.15 27.86 1.32
CA ASP A 72 3.00 27.36 0.54
C ASP A 72 3.25 25.97 -0.08
N GLY A 73 4.20 25.19 0.45
CA GLY A 73 4.63 23.94 -0.14
C GLY A 73 6.04 23.46 0.22
N PHE A 74 6.42 22.33 -0.39
CA PHE A 74 7.75 21.73 -0.30
C PHE A 74 8.26 21.38 -1.71
N LEU A 75 9.53 21.67 -2.01
CA LEU A 75 10.13 21.50 -3.35
C LEU A 75 9.38 22.24 -4.50
N GLY A 76 8.68 23.33 -4.19
CA GLY A 76 7.90 24.09 -5.17
C GLY A 76 6.53 23.46 -5.51
N LEU A 77 6.08 22.46 -4.75
CA LEU A 77 4.76 21.85 -4.86
C LEU A 77 3.90 22.23 -3.64
N PRO A 78 2.58 22.44 -3.80
CA PRO A 78 1.65 22.63 -2.69
C PRO A 78 1.78 21.51 -1.63
N ALA A 79 1.55 21.85 -0.36
CA ALA A 79 1.74 20.91 0.75
C ALA A 79 0.90 19.63 0.57
N GLY A 80 -0.37 19.78 0.18
CA GLY A 80 -1.26 18.66 -0.14
C GLY A 80 -0.77 17.83 -1.33
N ALA A 81 -0.29 18.47 -2.40
CA ALA A 81 0.26 17.78 -3.58
C ALA A 81 1.51 16.96 -3.23
N PHE A 82 2.43 17.51 -2.44
CA PHE A 82 3.62 16.81 -1.99
C PHE A 82 3.27 15.60 -1.11
N TYR A 83 2.38 15.80 -0.13
CA TYR A 83 1.89 14.76 0.76
C TYR A 83 1.26 13.60 -0.03
N LEU A 84 0.31 13.92 -0.91
CA LEU A 84 -0.38 12.92 -1.74
C LEU A 84 0.56 12.24 -2.73
N GLY A 85 1.50 12.98 -3.31
CA GLY A 85 2.53 12.44 -4.18
C GLY A 85 3.38 11.40 -3.46
N LEU A 86 3.85 11.71 -2.25
CA LEU A 86 4.59 10.78 -1.41
C LEU A 86 3.76 9.53 -1.08
N LEU A 87 2.49 9.71 -0.71
CA LEU A 87 1.58 8.59 -0.46
C LEU A 87 1.37 7.72 -1.70
N CYS A 88 1.21 8.30 -2.89
CA CYS A 88 1.07 7.56 -4.14
C CYS A 88 2.34 6.76 -4.47
N VAL A 89 3.52 7.32 -4.22
CA VAL A 89 4.79 6.58 -4.36
C VAL A 89 4.84 5.41 -3.37
N LEU A 90 4.50 5.63 -2.10
CA LEU A 90 4.45 4.58 -1.09
C LEU A 90 3.42 3.50 -1.44
N ALA A 91 2.26 3.87 -1.95
CA ALA A 91 1.22 2.97 -2.42
C ALA A 91 1.70 2.12 -3.60
N GLY A 92 2.39 2.75 -4.57
CA GLY A 92 3.02 2.07 -5.69
C GLY A 92 4.07 1.05 -5.22
N LEU A 93 4.96 1.45 -4.31
CA LEU A 93 5.96 0.58 -3.71
C LEU A 93 5.31 -0.57 -2.92
N GLY A 94 4.24 -0.30 -2.19
CA GLY A 94 3.44 -1.31 -1.49
C GLY A 94 2.79 -2.32 -2.45
N GLY A 95 2.29 -1.86 -3.59
CA GLY A 95 1.76 -2.73 -4.63
C GLY A 95 2.84 -3.61 -5.28
N VAL A 96 4.01 -3.04 -5.57
CA VAL A 96 5.18 -3.77 -6.07
C VAL A 96 5.65 -4.82 -5.06
N LEU A 97 5.68 -4.45 -3.77
CA LEU A 97 5.97 -5.35 -2.66
C LEU A 97 4.96 -6.51 -2.63
N ALA A 98 3.66 -6.24 -2.76
CA ALA A 98 2.62 -7.26 -2.78
C ALA A 98 2.79 -8.27 -3.93
N LEU A 99 3.17 -7.80 -5.14
CA LEU A 99 3.53 -8.68 -6.25
C LEU A 99 4.77 -9.53 -5.93
N GLY A 100 5.80 -8.92 -5.32
CA GLY A 100 6.98 -9.62 -4.82
C GLY A 100 6.63 -10.73 -3.83
N LEU A 101 5.70 -10.48 -2.91
CA LEU A 101 5.26 -11.46 -1.91
C LEU A 101 4.61 -12.71 -2.52
N ILE A 102 3.98 -12.61 -3.70
CA ILE A 102 3.33 -13.75 -4.35
C ILE A 102 4.17 -14.44 -5.41
N SER A 103 5.11 -13.74 -6.06
CA SER A 103 5.88 -14.31 -7.18
C SER A 103 7.33 -14.68 -6.82
N ASP A 104 7.97 -15.50 -7.66
CA ASP A 104 9.26 -16.14 -7.35
C ASP A 104 10.42 -15.16 -7.17
N TRP A 105 10.29 -13.95 -7.73
CA TRP A 105 11.25 -12.86 -7.56
C TRP A 105 11.34 -12.30 -6.13
N GLY A 106 10.32 -12.52 -5.28
CA GLY A 106 10.41 -12.20 -3.85
C GLY A 106 11.29 -13.17 -3.07
N LEU A 107 11.68 -14.30 -3.65
CA LEU A 107 12.57 -15.31 -3.05
C LEU A 107 13.96 -15.30 -3.68
N THR A 108 14.03 -14.98 -4.97
CA THR A 108 15.29 -14.90 -5.73
C THR A 108 15.31 -13.65 -6.59
N PHE A 109 16.37 -12.85 -6.51
CA PHE A 109 16.43 -11.62 -7.28
C PHE A 109 16.34 -11.92 -8.79
N PRO A 110 15.47 -11.21 -9.53
CA PRO A 110 15.22 -11.49 -10.93
C PRO A 110 16.40 -11.04 -11.81
N ARG A 111 16.46 -11.58 -13.03
CA ARG A 111 17.60 -11.40 -13.94
C ARG A 111 17.82 -9.95 -14.41
N TRP A 112 16.80 -9.11 -14.28
CA TRP A 112 16.82 -7.70 -14.64
C TRP A 112 17.41 -6.80 -13.54
N VAL A 113 17.67 -7.32 -12.34
CA VAL A 113 18.39 -6.58 -11.28
C VAL A 113 19.89 -6.84 -11.43
N PRO A 114 20.68 -5.90 -11.98
CA PRO A 114 22.03 -6.20 -12.46
C PRO A 114 23.00 -6.61 -11.34
N LEU A 115 22.85 -6.05 -10.14
CA LEU A 115 23.77 -6.28 -9.01
C LEU A 115 23.47 -7.53 -8.16
N LEU A 116 22.23 -8.04 -8.16
CA LEU A 116 21.78 -9.06 -7.20
C LEU A 116 21.26 -10.33 -7.87
N ARG A 117 21.32 -10.40 -9.20
CA ARG A 117 20.85 -11.49 -10.05
C ARG A 117 21.12 -12.88 -9.45
N GLY A 118 20.04 -13.65 -9.24
CA GLY A 118 20.12 -15.05 -8.82
C GLY A 118 20.46 -15.28 -7.34
N ARG A 119 20.74 -14.23 -6.55
CA ARG A 119 20.89 -14.38 -5.09
C ARG A 119 19.52 -14.60 -4.44
N ARG A 120 19.50 -15.38 -3.36
CA ARG A 120 18.30 -15.51 -2.51
C ARG A 120 18.06 -14.19 -1.78
N VAL A 121 16.82 -13.70 -1.83
CA VAL A 121 16.39 -12.51 -1.08
C VAL A 121 16.29 -12.91 0.39
N PRO A 122 16.94 -12.19 1.32
CA PRO A 122 16.73 -12.44 2.74
C PRO A 122 15.24 -12.23 3.10
N PRO A 123 14.57 -13.19 3.76
CA PRO A 123 13.13 -13.11 4.02
C PRO A 123 12.67 -11.85 4.77
N TRP A 124 13.55 -11.27 5.59
CA TRP A 124 13.25 -10.07 6.37
C TRP A 124 13.10 -8.81 5.51
N VAL A 125 13.74 -8.74 4.33
CA VAL A 125 13.70 -7.56 3.46
C VAL A 125 12.27 -7.23 3.01
N PRO A 126 11.48 -8.16 2.44
CA PRO A 126 10.08 -7.89 2.14
C PRO A 126 9.16 -7.99 3.37
N LEU A 127 9.50 -8.79 4.38
CA LEU A 127 8.64 -8.95 5.56
C LEU A 127 8.58 -7.69 6.43
N THR A 128 9.70 -6.99 6.65
CA THR A 128 9.72 -5.77 7.47
C THR A 128 8.74 -4.70 6.98
N PRO A 129 8.79 -4.24 5.71
CA PRO A 129 7.82 -3.26 5.21
C PRO A 129 6.40 -3.83 5.15
N THR A 130 6.23 -5.14 4.95
CA THR A 130 4.90 -5.77 4.98
C THR A 130 4.28 -5.71 6.37
N VAL A 131 5.03 -6.04 7.42
CA VAL A 131 4.56 -6.00 8.81
C VAL A 131 4.30 -4.57 9.24
N LEU A 132 5.23 -3.64 8.94
CA LEU A 132 5.07 -2.23 9.29
C LEU A 132 3.84 -1.62 8.59
N GLY A 133 3.72 -1.82 7.27
CA GLY A 133 2.57 -1.34 6.51
C GLY A 133 1.25 -1.95 6.98
N SER A 134 1.24 -3.25 7.28
CA SER A 134 0.04 -3.92 7.82
C SER A 134 -0.33 -3.37 9.19
N ALA A 135 0.64 -3.17 10.09
CA ALA A 135 0.40 -2.65 11.43
C ALA A 135 -0.17 -1.22 11.39
N LEU A 136 0.41 -0.35 10.56
CA LEU A 136 -0.07 1.02 10.37
C LEU A 136 -1.51 1.03 9.84
N MET A 137 -1.82 0.21 8.84
CA MET A 137 -3.16 0.14 8.25
C MET A 137 -4.19 -0.46 9.17
N ILE A 138 -3.85 -1.52 9.89
CA ILE A 138 -4.77 -2.12 10.86
C ILE A 138 -5.03 -1.12 11.99
N GLY A 139 -3.98 -0.46 12.51
CA GLY A 139 -4.12 0.56 13.54
C GLY A 139 -5.04 1.70 13.10
N TYR A 140 -4.82 2.23 11.90
CA TYR A 140 -5.70 3.25 11.32
C TYR A 140 -7.13 2.74 11.06
N SER A 141 -7.28 1.50 10.57
CA SER A 141 -8.60 0.93 10.28
C SER A 141 -9.44 0.72 11.55
N VAL A 142 -8.79 0.45 12.69
CA VAL A 142 -9.46 0.29 13.99
C VAL A 142 -10.02 1.62 14.52
N THR A 143 -9.46 2.77 14.12
CA THR A 143 -9.99 4.08 14.51
C THR A 143 -11.20 4.50 13.67
N LEU A 144 -11.42 3.89 12.50
CA LEU A 144 -12.49 4.28 11.58
C LEU A 144 -13.89 4.18 12.18
N PRO A 145 -14.32 3.11 12.89
CA PRO A 145 -15.67 3.06 13.46
C PRO A 145 -15.96 4.21 14.43
N TRP A 146 -14.94 4.65 15.18
CA TRP A 146 -15.05 5.79 16.08
C TRP A 146 -15.18 7.10 15.29
N GLN A 147 -14.31 7.32 14.29
CA GLN A 147 -14.36 8.50 13.42
C GLN A 147 -15.69 8.58 12.67
N PHE A 148 -16.17 7.48 12.08
CA PHE A 148 -17.47 7.44 11.42
C PHE A 148 -18.64 7.75 12.36
N ALA A 149 -18.59 7.30 13.60
CA ALA A 149 -19.64 7.58 14.57
C ALA A 149 -19.64 9.07 14.98
N THR A 150 -18.46 9.69 15.11
CA THR A 150 -18.35 11.13 15.38
C THR A 150 -18.76 11.96 14.16
N ASP A 151 -18.32 11.57 12.97
CA ASP A 151 -18.58 12.30 11.73
C ASP A 151 -20.06 12.21 11.35
N LEU A 152 -20.73 11.06 11.50
CA LEU A 152 -22.17 10.97 11.24
C LEU A 152 -23.01 11.81 12.23
N ALA A 153 -22.50 12.03 13.43
CA ALA A 153 -23.15 12.88 14.43
C ALA A 153 -22.89 14.38 14.21
N GLN A 154 -21.83 14.75 13.48
CA GLN A 154 -21.34 16.13 13.36
C GLN A 154 -21.09 16.58 11.91
N SER A 155 -21.45 15.77 10.91
CA SER A 155 -21.12 16.01 9.50
C SER A 155 -21.59 17.38 9.07
N SER A 156 -20.67 18.19 8.58
CA SER A 156 -20.91 19.60 8.26
C SER A 156 -20.38 19.96 6.88
N ALA A 157 -20.72 21.15 6.39
CA ALA A 157 -20.17 21.65 5.12
C ALA A 157 -18.68 22.01 5.21
N ASP A 158 -18.10 22.01 6.41
CA ASP A 158 -16.70 22.34 6.68
C ASP A 158 -15.78 21.11 6.53
N ASP A 159 -16.33 19.92 6.30
CA ASP A 159 -15.54 18.70 6.09
C ASP A 159 -14.82 18.73 4.74
N ILE A 160 -13.55 18.32 4.71
CA ILE A 160 -12.73 18.29 3.49
C ILE A 160 -13.33 17.30 2.46
N PHE A 161 -13.65 16.08 2.89
CA PHE A 161 -14.11 15.01 2.01
C PHE A 161 -15.62 14.81 2.12
N THR A 162 -16.27 14.68 0.96
CA THR A 162 -17.70 14.35 0.91
C THR A 162 -17.94 12.91 1.41
N PRO A 163 -19.13 12.60 1.98
CA PRO A 163 -19.48 11.24 2.39
C PRO A 163 -19.32 10.20 1.27
N THR A 164 -19.58 10.60 0.02
CA THR A 164 -19.38 9.74 -1.15
C THR A 164 -17.91 9.37 -1.36
N GLY A 165 -16.99 10.33 -1.22
CA GLY A 165 -15.55 10.08 -1.33
C GLY A 165 -15.06 9.08 -0.28
N VAL A 166 -15.52 9.25 0.97
CA VAL A 166 -15.17 8.36 2.07
C VAL A 166 -15.71 6.94 1.84
N LEU A 167 -16.96 6.81 1.40
CA LEU A 167 -17.59 5.51 1.10
C LEU A 167 -16.91 4.77 -0.06
N ILE A 168 -16.31 5.48 -1.02
CA ILE A 168 -15.52 4.88 -2.09
C ILE A 168 -14.13 4.46 -1.59
N GLY A 169 -13.45 5.30 -0.79
CA GLY A 169 -12.11 5.03 -0.30
C GLY A 169 -12.04 3.91 0.74
N LEU A 170 -13.05 3.80 1.60
CA LEU A 170 -13.04 2.87 2.74
C LEU A 170 -12.96 1.39 2.34
N PRO A 171 -13.75 0.88 1.37
CA PRO A 171 -13.61 -0.50 0.90
C PRO A 171 -12.22 -0.81 0.35
N LEU A 172 -11.60 0.14 -0.37
CA LEU A 172 -10.24 -0.02 -0.91
C LEU A 172 -9.21 -0.13 0.22
N LEU A 173 -9.32 0.74 1.22
CA LEU A 173 -8.47 0.74 2.40
C LEU A 173 -8.60 -0.59 3.17
N LEU A 174 -9.82 -1.02 3.47
CA LEU A 174 -10.08 -2.27 4.19
C LEU A 174 -9.61 -3.49 3.39
N ALA A 175 -9.84 -3.49 2.07
CA ALA A 175 -9.34 -4.54 1.20
C ALA A 175 -7.81 -4.63 1.29
N TRP A 176 -7.10 -3.51 1.29
CA TRP A 176 -5.65 -3.50 1.41
C TRP A 176 -5.17 -3.92 2.81
N ALA A 177 -5.81 -3.41 3.87
CA ALA A 177 -5.50 -3.73 5.27
C ALA A 177 -5.59 -5.23 5.58
N VAL A 178 -6.46 -5.96 4.87
CA VAL A 178 -6.62 -7.41 4.99
C VAL A 178 -5.74 -8.18 4.01
N ALA A 179 -5.66 -7.72 2.76
CA ALA A 179 -4.97 -8.46 1.69
C ALA A 179 -3.44 -8.48 1.87
N LEU A 180 -2.84 -7.37 2.32
CA LEU A 180 -1.40 -7.26 2.53
C LEU A 180 -0.88 -8.25 3.60
N PRO A 181 -1.45 -8.32 4.83
CA PRO A 181 -1.00 -9.28 5.82
C PRO A 181 -1.26 -10.73 5.40
N LEU A 182 -2.33 -11.03 4.66
CA LEU A 182 -2.58 -12.36 4.08
C LEU A 182 -1.47 -12.77 3.10
N ALA A 183 -1.07 -11.86 2.21
CA ALA A 183 0.04 -12.10 1.28
C ALA A 183 1.37 -12.28 2.03
N GLY A 184 1.63 -11.44 3.04
CA GLY A 184 2.79 -11.53 3.92
C GLY A 184 2.87 -12.85 4.67
N TRP A 185 1.73 -13.34 5.19
CA TRP A 185 1.63 -14.62 5.88
C TRP A 185 1.96 -15.80 4.96
N SER A 186 1.43 -15.79 3.73
CA SER A 186 1.78 -16.82 2.74
C SER A 186 3.27 -16.79 2.39
N TYR A 187 3.87 -15.61 2.27
CA TYR A 187 5.30 -15.47 2.01
C TYR A 187 6.13 -16.04 3.16
N TYR A 188 5.80 -15.66 4.39
CA TYR A 188 6.45 -16.16 5.60
C TYR A 188 6.43 -17.69 5.68
N ARG A 189 5.27 -18.32 5.46
CA ARG A 189 5.15 -19.79 5.46
C ARG A 189 6.06 -20.44 4.41
N ARG A 190 6.16 -19.86 3.20
CA ARG A 190 7.04 -20.39 2.15
C ARG A 190 8.52 -20.26 2.49
N THR A 191 8.92 -19.17 3.15
CA THR A 191 10.32 -18.98 3.58
C THR A 191 10.73 -19.85 4.76
N ARG A 192 9.77 -20.27 5.60
CA ARG A 192 10.01 -21.20 6.71
C ARG A 192 10.09 -22.66 6.28
N VAL A 193 9.30 -23.08 5.28
CA VAL A 193 9.35 -24.46 4.75
C VAL A 193 10.60 -24.71 3.89
N ALA A 194 11.21 -23.66 3.35
CA ALA A 194 12.43 -23.76 2.55
C ALA A 194 13.74 -23.71 3.38
N ARG A 195 13.65 -23.60 4.71
CA ARG A 195 14.77 -23.72 5.65
C ARG A 195 14.77 -25.12 6.26
#